data_AF-A0A484X8G7-F1
#
_entry.id   AF-A0A484X8G7-F1
#
_cell.length_a   1.000
_cell.length_b   1.000
_cell.length_c   1.000
_cell.angle_alpha   90.00
_cell.angle_beta   90.00
_cell.angle_gamma   90.00
#
_symmetry.space_group_name_H-M   'P 1'
#
loop_
_entity.id
_entity.type
_entity.pdbx_description
1 polymer ?
#
loop_
_entity_poly.entity_id
_entity_poly.type
_entity_poly.pdbx_seq_one_letter_code
_entity_poly.pdbx_strand_id
1 'polypeptide(L)'
;MPPGLLEQFTKETGIKVIYSTYESNETMYAKLKTYKEGAYDLVVPSTYFVDKMRKEGMIQKIDKTKLSNFSNLDPQMLNKAV
;
A
#
# COMPACT_ATOMS: atom_id res chain seq x y z
N MET A 1 11.58 -4.73 5.25
CA MET A 1 10.77 -5.95 5.42
C MET A 1 11.61 -6.98 6.17
N PRO A 2 11.06 -7.65 7.21
CA PRO A 2 11.76 -8.75 7.87
C PRO A 2 12.12 -9.86 6.85
N PRO A 3 13.29 -10.50 6.98
CA PRO A 3 13.62 -11.66 6.16
C PRO A 3 12.56 -12.77 6.33
N GLY A 4 12.18 -13.46 5.26
CA GLY A 4 11.25 -14.61 5.33
C GLY A 4 9.75 -14.26 5.32
N LEU A 5 9.38 -12.98 5.46
CA LEU A 5 7.96 -12.62 5.60
C LEU A 5 7.16 -12.88 4.32
N LEU A 6 7.71 -12.54 3.16
CA LEU A 6 7.00 -12.73 1.88
C LEU A 6 6.93 -14.21 1.51
N GLU A 7 7.94 -14.98 1.88
CA GLU A 7 8.00 -16.43 1.72
C GLU A 7 6.93 -17.10 2.56
N GLN A 8 6.76 -16.68 3.82
CA GLN A 8 5.67 -17.17 4.67
C GLN A 8 4.30 -16.83 4.07
N PHE A 9 4.08 -15.58 3.66
CA PHE A 9 2.84 -15.17 3.00
C PHE A 9 2.55 -15.99 1.74
N THR A 10 3.57 -16.23 0.91
CA THR A 10 3.47 -17.04 -0.31
C THR A 10 3.13 -18.50 0.04
N LYS A 11 3.71 -19.05 1.11
CA LYS A 11 3.44 -20.43 1.57
C LYS A 11 2.00 -20.61 2.05
N GLU A 12 1.45 -19.62 2.75
CA GLU A 12 0.09 -19.68 3.30
C GLU A 12 -0.99 -19.44 2.25
N THR A 13 -0.73 -18.55 1.28
CA THR A 13 -1.74 -18.09 0.33
C THR A 13 -1.57 -18.65 -1.08
N GLY A 14 -0.38 -19.16 -1.42
CA GLY A 14 0.00 -19.50 -2.78
C GLY A 14 0.28 -18.30 -3.69
N ILE A 15 0.17 -17.06 -3.18
CA ILE A 15 0.35 -15.84 -3.97
C ILE A 15 1.83 -15.48 -4.03
N LYS A 16 2.41 -15.51 -5.23
CA LYS A 16 3.79 -15.06 -5.47
C LYS A 16 3.88 -13.53 -5.41
N VAL A 17 4.72 -13.00 -4.53
CA VAL A 17 4.95 -11.56 -4.40
C VAL A 17 6.15 -11.12 -5.23
N ILE A 18 5.95 -10.17 -6.14
CA ILE A 18 7.04 -9.48 -6.85
C ILE A 18 7.31 -8.17 -6.11
N TYR A 19 8.41 -8.14 -5.35
CA TYR A 19 8.73 -7.02 -4.47
C TYR A 19 9.67 -6.01 -5.15
N SER A 20 9.36 -4.72 -5.02
CA SER A 20 10.19 -3.61 -5.50
C SER A 20 10.23 -2.53 -4.42
N THR A 21 11.41 -1.94 -4.22
CA THR A 21 11.60 -0.81 -3.31
C THR A 21 11.65 0.52 -4.06
N TYR A 22 11.53 1.61 -3.30
CA TYR A 22 11.77 2.99 -3.72
C TYR A 22 12.37 3.76 -2.54
N GLU A 23 13.09 4.83 -2.84
CA GLU A 23 13.83 5.61 -1.83
C GLU A 23 13.05 6.82 -1.29
N SER A 24 12.03 7.30 -2.03
CA SER A 24 11.22 8.45 -1.64
C SER A 24 9.80 8.39 -2.17
N ASN A 25 8.88 9.15 -1.55
CA ASN A 25 7.50 9.26 -2.02
C ASN A 25 7.42 9.92 -3.40
N GLU A 26 8.31 10.86 -3.70
CA GLU A 26 8.41 11.55 -4.98
C GLU A 26 8.78 10.58 -6.09
N THR A 27 9.76 9.70 -5.83
CA THR A 27 10.17 8.64 -6.76
C THR A 27 9.02 7.66 -7.00
N MET A 28 8.36 7.21 -5.94
CA MET A 28 7.20 6.31 -6.03
C MET A 28 6.07 6.95 -6.83
N TYR A 29 5.74 8.21 -6.55
CA TYR A 29 4.65 8.94 -7.21
C TYR A 29 4.94 9.17 -8.70
N ALA A 30 6.15 9.61 -9.06
CA ALA A 30 6.54 9.78 -10.46
C ALA A 30 6.52 8.44 -11.22
N LYS A 31 6.97 7.36 -10.57
CA LYS A 31 6.91 6.01 -11.11
C LYS A 31 5.46 5.59 -11.38
N LEU A 32 4.56 5.73 -10.41
CA LEU A 32 3.15 5.37 -10.62
C LEU A 32 2.45 6.18 -11.72
N LYS A 33 2.82 7.46 -11.91
CA LYS A 33 2.27 8.27 -13.01
C LYS A 33 2.74 7.86 -14.40
N THR A 34 3.92 7.27 -14.51
CA THR A 34 4.54 6.93 -15.80
C THR A 34 4.28 5.48 -16.21
N TYR A 35 3.98 4.62 -15.24
CA TYR A 35 3.64 3.23 -15.50
C TYR A 35 2.21 3.09 -16.05
N LYS A 36 2.02 2.07 -16.90
CA LYS A 36 0.69 1.67 -17.36
C LYS A 36 -0.14 1.19 -16.17
N GLU A 37 -1.47 1.26 -16.31
CA GLU A 37 -2.40 0.67 -15.35
C GLU A 37 -2.00 -0.78 -15.01
N GLY A 38 -2.07 -1.15 -13.73
CA GLY A 38 -1.79 -2.51 -13.26
C GLY A 38 -0.31 -2.83 -12.97
N ALA A 39 0.58 -1.85 -12.93
CA ALA A 39 1.99 -2.10 -12.59
C ALA A 39 2.25 -2.52 -11.14
N TYR A 40 1.38 -2.09 -10.22
CA TYR A 40 1.47 -2.38 -8.80
C TYR A 40 0.08 -2.66 -8.22
N ASP A 41 -0.07 -3.78 -7.52
CA ASP A 41 -1.30 -4.11 -6.79
C ASP A 41 -1.36 -3.42 -5.41
N LEU A 42 -0.19 -3.16 -4.80
CA LEU A 42 -0.05 -2.54 -3.48
C LEU A 42 1.13 -1.58 -3.45
N VAL A 43 0.92 -0.40 -2.87
CA VAL A 43 1.94 0.62 -2.61
C VAL A 43 1.78 1.20 -1.21
N VAL A 44 2.85 1.74 -0.63
CA VAL A 44 2.88 2.22 0.77
C VAL A 44 3.29 3.70 0.83
N PRO A 45 2.43 4.63 0.37
CA PRO A 45 2.72 6.06 0.46
C PRO A 45 2.76 6.52 1.91
N SER A 46 3.56 7.54 2.21
CA SER A 46 3.41 8.27 3.47
C SER A 46 2.05 8.98 3.54
N THR A 47 1.53 9.17 4.75
CA THR A 47 0.18 9.73 4.99
C THR A 47 -0.07 11.04 4.26
N TYR A 48 0.92 11.93 4.18
CA TYR A 48 0.83 13.22 3.50
C TYR A 48 0.72 13.12 1.96
N PHE A 49 1.04 11.98 1.34
CA PHE A 49 0.80 11.73 -0.09
C PHE A 49 -0.58 11.12 -0.37
N VAL A 50 -1.22 10.50 0.62
CA VAL A 50 -2.50 9.78 0.42
C VAL A 50 -3.59 10.72 -0.10
N ASP A 51 -3.75 11.91 0.49
CA ASP A 51 -4.79 12.85 0.06
C ASP A 51 -4.56 13.37 -1.37
N LYS A 52 -3.29 13.65 -1.72
CA LYS A 52 -2.90 14.05 -3.07
C LYS A 52 -3.21 12.94 -4.09
N MET A 53 -2.74 11.73 -3.83
CA MET A 53 -2.97 10.58 -4.74
C MET A 53 -4.46 10.25 -4.88
N ARG A 54 -5.25 10.42 -3.80
CA ARG A 54 -6.70 10.28 -3.82
C ARG A 54 -7.36 11.31 -4.74
N LYS A 55 -6.99 12.58 -4.62
CA LYS A 55 -7.53 13.68 -5.45
C LYS A 55 -7.21 13.49 -6.93
N GLU A 56 -6.06 12.90 -7.22
CA GLU A 56 -5.61 12.60 -8.58
C GLU A 56 -6.11 11.25 -9.13
N GLY A 57 -6.94 10.51 -8.37
CA GLY A 57 -7.51 9.25 -8.82
C GLY A 57 -6.50 8.10 -8.96
N MET A 58 -5.30 8.23 -8.37
CA MET A 58 -4.22 7.25 -8.48
C MET A 58 -4.43 6.04 -7.56
N ILE A 59 -5.31 6.13 -6.58
CA ILE A 59 -5.60 5.08 -5.60
C ILE A 59 -7.11 4.86 -5.48
N GLN A 60 -7.50 3.62 -5.22
CA GLN A 60 -8.89 3.21 -5.05
C GLN A 60 -9.30 3.13 -3.57
N LYS A 61 -10.61 3.12 -3.31
CA LYS A 61 -11.14 2.86 -1.96
C LYS A 61 -10.83 1.42 -1.55
N ILE A 62 -10.45 1.25 -0.28
CA ILE A 62 -10.24 -0.07 0.30
C ILE A 62 -11.56 -0.58 0.88
N ASP A 63 -11.96 -1.78 0.49
CA ASP A 63 -13.09 -2.49 1.10
C ASP A 63 -12.68 -3.06 2.47
N LYS A 64 -13.07 -2.35 3.53
CA LYS A 64 -12.74 -2.73 4.92
C LYS A 64 -13.41 -4.03 5.36
N THR A 65 -14.45 -4.52 4.67
CA THR A 65 -15.12 -5.77 5.04
C THR A 65 -14.25 -7.00 4.79
N LYS A 66 -13.28 -6.90 3.88
CA LYS A 66 -12.30 -7.96 3.60
C LYS A 66 -11.09 -7.95 4.55
N LEU A 67 -10.99 -6.93 5.40
CA LEU A 67 -9.89 -6.77 6.34
C LEU A 67 -10.32 -7.27 7.73
N SER A 68 -10.37 -8.59 7.90
CA SER A 68 -10.78 -9.23 9.16
C SER A 68 -9.92 -8.80 10.36
N ASN A 69 -8.67 -8.38 10.12
CA ASN A 69 -7.73 -7.92 11.13
C ASN A 69 -7.72 -6.39 11.32
N PHE A 70 -8.62 -5.64 10.68
CA PHE A 70 -8.63 -4.16 10.75
C PHE A 70 -8.87 -3.63 12.17
N SER A 71 -9.60 -4.38 13.00
CA SER A 71 -9.86 -4.04 14.41
C SER A 71 -8.61 -4.02 15.29
N ASN A 72 -7.49 -4.58 14.82
CA ASN A 72 -6.23 -4.63 15.58
C ASN A 72 -5.44 -3.31 15.48
N LEU A 73 -5.88 -2.36 14.65
CA LEU A 73 -5.24 -1.05 14.53
C LEU A 73 -5.59 -0.17 15.73
N ASP A 74 -4.61 0.60 16.21
CA ASP A 74 -4.84 1.62 17.23
C ASP A 74 -5.85 2.67 16.72
N PRO A 75 -7.02 2.84 17.37
CA PRO A 75 -8.02 3.83 16.97
C PRO A 75 -7.48 5.26 16.93
N GLN A 76 -6.46 5.60 17.73
CA GLN A 76 -5.86 6.94 17.73
C GLN A 76 -5.14 7.26 16.41
N MET A 77 -4.72 6.24 15.66
CA MET A 77 -4.07 6.41 14.36
C MET A 77 -5.06 6.55 13.20
N LEU A 78 -6.34 6.21 13.39
CA LEU A 78 -7.35 6.20 12.32
C LEU A 78 -7.98 7.57 12.05
N ASN A 79 -8.03 8.43 13.07
CA ASN A 79 -8.63 9.77 13.00
C ASN A 79 -7.63 10.89 13.31
N LYS A 80 -6.34 10.60 13.15
CA LYS A 80 -5.30 11.60 13.36
C LYS A 80 -5.33 12.58 12.19
N ALA A 81 -5.75 13.82 12.46
CA ALA A 81 -5.52 14.92 11.54
C ALA A 81 -4.01 15.12 11.39
N VAL A 82 -3.51 15.00 10.16
CA VAL A 82 -2.15 15.38 9.77
C VAL A 82 -2.22 16.77 9.16
#